data_AF-A0A176S644-F1
#
_entry.id   AF-A0A176S644-F1
#
_cell.length_a   1.000
_cell.length_b   1.000
_cell.length_c   1.000
_cell.angle_alpha   90.00
_cell.angle_beta   90.00
_cell.angle_gamma   90.00
#
_symmetry.space_group_name_H-M   'P 1'
#
loop_
_entity.id
_entity.type
_entity.pdbx_description
1 polymer ?
#
loop_
_entity_poly.entity_id
_entity_poly.type
_entity_poly.pdbx_seq_one_letter_code
_entity_poly.pdbx_strand_id
1 'polypeptide(L)'
;MLDIFFYEAFEEEEQALKRHLPANIKAGFTWKTIQEKAEHQPTAQIISIRTQSIIPISYATQISGILTRSTGYEHIQNYLHKCQKNLPCGYLPLYCNRAVAEQTMLLWMSLLRKLPQQLHQF
;
A
#
# COMPACT_ATOMS: atom_id res chain seq x y z
N MET A 1 12.13 -10.60 16.79
CA MET A 1 11.11 -9.56 16.55
C MET A 1 11.34 -8.99 15.16
N LEU A 2 10.27 -8.67 14.43
CA LEU A 2 10.37 -8.03 13.11
C LEU A 2 10.54 -6.52 13.28
N ASP A 3 11.31 -5.91 12.39
CA ASP A 3 11.54 -4.46 12.38
C ASP A 3 10.39 -3.74 11.66
N ILE A 4 9.91 -4.34 10.56
CA ILE A 4 8.82 -3.83 9.73
C ILE A 4 7.84 -4.93 9.34
N PHE A 5 6.56 -4.61 9.25
CA PHE A 5 5.53 -5.50 8.73
C PHE A 5 4.74 -4.85 7.59
N PHE A 6 4.65 -5.54 6.45
CA PHE A 6 3.91 -5.11 5.27
C PHE A 6 2.55 -5.81 5.21
N TYR A 7 1.48 -5.04 5.28
CA TYR A 7 0.11 -5.49 5.02
C TYR A 7 -0.29 -5.17 3.57
N GLU A 8 -1.20 -5.97 3.02
CA GLU A 8 -1.65 -5.83 1.62
C GLU A 8 -0.49 -5.91 0.61
N ALA A 9 0.51 -6.75 0.90
CA ALA A 9 1.61 -7.07 0.00
C ALA A 9 1.27 -8.34 -0.79
N PHE A 10 0.90 -8.17 -2.05
CA PHE A 10 0.71 -9.27 -3.00
C PHE A 10 2.05 -9.86 -3.44
N GLU A 11 2.02 -11.02 -4.08
CA GLU A 11 3.21 -11.81 -4.39
C GLU A 11 4.26 -11.01 -5.17
N GLU A 12 3.87 -10.29 -6.21
CA GLU A 12 4.78 -9.51 -7.06
C GLU A 12 5.44 -8.36 -6.26
N GLU A 13 4.66 -7.72 -5.40
CA GLU A 13 5.12 -6.63 -4.56
C GLU A 13 6.03 -7.13 -3.45
N GLU A 14 5.70 -8.26 -2.82
CA GLU A 14 6.55 -8.91 -1.82
C GLU A 14 7.91 -9.29 -2.42
N GLN A 15 7.91 -9.88 -3.62
CA GLN A 15 9.15 -10.19 -4.33
C GLN A 15 9.98 -8.93 -4.63
N ALA A 16 9.34 -7.86 -5.09
CA ALA A 16 10.02 -6.59 -5.35
C ALA A 16 10.60 -5.99 -4.06
N LEU A 17 9.83 -5.96 -2.97
CA LEU A 17 10.28 -5.46 -1.68
C LEU A 17 11.46 -6.26 -1.13
N LYS A 18 11.42 -7.60 -1.21
CA LYS A 18 12.52 -8.47 -0.80
C LYS A 18 13.83 -8.18 -1.53
N ARG A 19 13.79 -7.77 -2.80
CA ARG A 19 14.99 -7.40 -3.58
C ARG A 19 15.63 -6.08 -3.13
N HIS A 20 14.83 -5.17 -2.59
CA HIS A 20 15.28 -3.85 -2.15
C HIS A 20 15.49 -3.74 -0.63
N LEU A 21 15.07 -4.75 0.14
CA LEU A 21 15.25 -4.78 1.57
C LEU A 21 16.73 -5.00 1.93
N PRO A 22 17.31 -4.13 2.78
CA PRO A 22 18.63 -4.35 3.36
C PRO A 22 18.69 -5.65 4.15
N ALA A 23 19.84 -6.33 4.12
CA ALA A 23 20.04 -7.61 4.81
C ALA A 23 19.88 -7.54 6.34
N ASN A 24 20.00 -6.34 6.92
CA ASN A 24 19.87 -6.10 8.36
C ASN A 24 18.43 -5.80 8.81
N ILE A 25 17.46 -5.70 7.90
CA ILE A 25 16.05 -5.43 8.24
C ILE A 25 15.24 -6.73 8.17
N LYS A 26 14.63 -7.12 9.29
CA LYS A 26 13.71 -8.26 9.37
C LYS A 26 12.30 -7.81 9.03
N ALA A 27 11.86 -8.10 7.80
CA ALA A 27 10.53 -7.78 7.31
C ALA A 27 9.59 -8.99 7.33
N GLY A 28 8.33 -8.76 7.71
CA GLY A 28 7.23 -9.69 7.48
C GLY A 28 6.24 -9.16 6.44
N PHE A 29 5.49 -10.06 5.82
CA PHE A 29 4.56 -9.73 4.73
C PHE A 29 3.24 -10.48 4.90
N THR A 30 2.17 -9.88 4.41
CA THR A 30 0.90 -10.54 4.19
C THR A 30 0.13 -9.83 3.09
N TRP A 31 -0.63 -10.57 2.29
CA TRP A 31 -1.58 -10.01 1.32
C TRP A 31 -2.86 -9.48 1.99
N LYS A 32 -3.08 -9.81 3.27
CA LYS A 32 -4.26 -9.43 4.04
C LYS A 32 -4.15 -7.99 4.56
N THR A 33 -5.30 -7.38 4.78
CA THR A 33 -5.43 -6.17 5.60
C THR A 33 -5.19 -6.48 7.09
N ILE A 34 -5.01 -5.43 7.90
CA ILE A 34 -4.87 -5.58 9.36
C ILE A 34 -6.07 -6.32 9.96
N GLN A 35 -7.30 -5.94 9.57
CA GLN A 35 -8.53 -6.53 10.09
C GLN A 35 -8.73 -7.99 9.66
N GLU A 36 -8.34 -8.37 8.45
CA GLU A 36 -8.44 -9.75 7.96
C GLU A 36 -7.42 -10.70 8.60
N LYS A 37 -6.27 -10.16 9.01
CA LYS A 37 -5.30 -10.91 9.81
C LYS A 37 -5.75 -11.09 11.26
N ALA A 38 -6.78 -10.36 11.69
CA ALA A 38 -7.35 -10.39 13.04
C ALA A 38 -6.33 -10.13 14.16
N GLU A 39 -5.34 -9.27 13.89
CA GLU A 39 -4.28 -8.98 14.86
C GLU A 39 -4.67 -7.88 15.85
N HIS A 40 -4.68 -8.22 17.13
CA HIS A 40 -4.95 -7.26 18.21
C HIS A 40 -3.70 -6.47 18.65
N GLN A 41 -2.51 -6.90 18.22
CA GLN A 41 -1.23 -6.24 18.47
C GLN A 41 -0.41 -6.19 17.17
N PRO A 42 0.36 -5.12 16.95
CA PRO A 42 1.19 -4.99 15.75
C PRO A 42 2.31 -6.03 15.75
N THR A 43 2.57 -6.66 14.59
CA THR A 43 3.66 -7.64 14.45
C THR A 43 5.06 -7.00 14.47
N ALA A 44 5.15 -5.69 14.21
CA ALA A 44 6.39 -4.93 14.15
C ALA A 44 6.18 -3.48 14.62
N GLN A 45 7.28 -2.80 14.96
CA GLN A 45 7.23 -1.40 15.39
C GLN A 45 6.97 -0.43 14.23
N ILE A 46 7.33 -0.80 13.00
CA ILE A 46 6.97 -0.05 11.80
C ILE A 46 5.99 -0.89 10.99
N ILE A 47 4.89 -0.28 10.58
CA ILE A 47 3.91 -0.92 9.70
C ILE A 47 3.86 -0.21 8.35
N SER A 48 3.73 -1.00 7.29
CA SER A 48 3.51 -0.50 5.94
C SER A 48 2.18 -1.03 5.43
N ILE A 49 1.27 -0.14 5.06
CA ILE A 49 -0.11 -0.48 4.69
C ILE A 49 -0.52 0.12 3.34
N ARG A 50 -1.73 -0.21 2.87
CA ARG A 50 -2.43 0.49 1.79
C ARG A 50 -3.79 0.99 2.31
N THR A 51 -4.61 1.49 1.40
CA THR A 51 -5.84 2.24 1.73
C THR A 51 -6.93 1.43 2.42
N GLN A 52 -6.90 0.09 2.37
CA GLN A 52 -7.98 -0.75 2.93
C GLN A 52 -7.74 -1.17 4.37
N SER A 53 -6.50 -1.08 4.85
CA SER A 53 -6.17 -1.44 6.23
C SER A 53 -6.72 -0.41 7.21
N ILE A 54 -7.43 -0.89 8.23
CA ILE A 54 -7.90 -0.08 9.36
C ILE A 54 -6.94 -0.28 10.52
N ILE A 55 -6.25 0.78 10.93
CA ILE A 55 -5.31 0.73 12.06
C ILE A 55 -6.10 0.83 13.38
N PRO A 56 -6.00 -0.16 14.28
CA PRO A 56 -6.62 -0.08 15.61
C PRO A 56 -6.00 1.03 16.46
N ILE A 57 -6.81 1.77 17.22
CA ILE A 57 -6.32 2.82 18.14
C ILE A 57 -5.34 2.23 19.17
N SER A 58 -5.53 0.97 19.58
CA SER A 58 -4.63 0.26 20.49
C SER A 58 -3.19 0.15 19.98
N TYR A 59 -2.94 0.31 18.68
CA TYR A 59 -1.60 0.26 18.11
C TYR A 59 -0.80 1.53 18.42
N ALA A 60 -1.44 2.65 18.76
CA ALA A 60 -0.79 3.97 18.88
C ALA A 60 0.35 4.00 19.90
N THR A 61 0.28 3.16 20.94
CA THR A 61 1.32 3.04 21.96
C THR A 61 2.42 2.04 21.60
N GLN A 62 2.18 1.19 20.60
CA GLN A 62 3.02 0.02 20.27
C GLN A 62 3.82 0.22 18.97
N ILE A 63 3.29 1.00 18.03
CA ILE A 63 4.00 1.35 16.79
C ILE A 63 4.83 2.63 16.97
N SER A 64 5.93 2.67 16.22
CA SER A 64 6.89 3.77 16.14
C SER A 64 6.79 4.56 14.83
N GLY A 65 6.15 3.99 13.79
CA GLY A 65 5.91 4.69 12.54
C GLY A 65 4.96 3.95 11.59
N ILE A 66 4.36 4.72 10.67
CA ILE A 66 3.47 4.20 9.62
C ILE A 66 3.97 4.65 8.25
N LEU A 67 4.00 3.71 7.30
CA LEU A 67 4.16 4.02 5.88
C LEU A 67 2.89 3.61 5.14
N THR A 68 2.30 4.51 4.36
CA THR A 68 1.26 4.14 3.42
C THR A 68 1.82 4.13 2.00
N ARG A 69 1.50 3.07 1.24
CA ARG A 69 2.02 2.85 -0.11
C ARG A 69 1.06 3.37 -1.19
N SER A 70 0.25 4.36 -0.83
CA SER A 70 -0.69 5.05 -1.71
C SER A 70 -0.43 6.56 -1.71
N THR A 71 -1.00 7.24 -2.71
CA THR A 71 -1.04 8.70 -2.77
C THR A 71 -2.03 9.25 -1.75
N GLY A 72 -3.21 8.64 -1.61
CA GLY A 72 -4.20 8.98 -0.59
C GLY A 72 -3.77 8.49 0.79
N TYR A 73 -3.74 9.39 1.77
CA TYR A 73 -3.33 9.12 3.16
C TYR A 73 -4.30 9.69 4.20
N GLU A 74 -5.54 10.01 3.79
CA GLU A 74 -6.60 10.55 4.64
C GLU A 74 -6.92 9.60 5.82
N HIS A 75 -6.88 8.29 5.58
CA HIS A 75 -7.06 7.26 6.61
C HIS A 75 -5.98 7.34 7.70
N ILE A 76 -4.74 7.69 7.34
CA ILE A 76 -3.65 7.93 8.29
C ILE A 76 -3.89 9.21 9.08
N GLN A 77 -4.28 10.31 8.42
CA GLN A 77 -4.59 11.56 9.10
C GLN A 77 -5.71 11.37 10.13
N ASN A 78 -6.79 10.71 9.73
CA ASN A 78 -7.92 10.38 10.60
C ASN A 78 -7.49 9.53 11.80
N TYR A 79 -6.56 8.59 11.60
CA TYR A 79 -5.97 7.81 12.68
C TYR A 79 -5.15 8.66 13.65
N LEU A 80 -4.26 9.51 13.14
CA LEU A 80 -3.43 10.40 13.95
C LEU A 80 -4.25 11.38 14.78
N HIS A 81 -5.31 11.95 14.19
CA HIS A 81 -6.26 12.81 14.90
C HIS A 81 -6.93 12.10 16.09
N LYS A 82 -7.32 10.82 15.92
CA LYS A 82 -7.93 10.03 17.00
C LYS A 82 -6.93 9.66 18.10
N CYS A 83 -5.67 9.40 17.74
CA CYS A 83 -4.66 8.94 18.69
C CYS A 83 -4.00 10.06 19.49
N GLN A 84 -4.14 11.33 19.04
CA GLN A 84 -3.53 12.51 19.67
C GLN A 84 -2.02 12.36 19.94
N LYS A 85 -1.33 11.57 19.12
CA LYS A 85 0.09 11.26 19.27
C LYS A 85 0.84 11.66 18.01
N ASN A 86 2.02 12.24 18.20
CA ASN A 86 2.91 12.58 17.10
C ASN A 86 3.69 11.32 16.67
N LEU A 87 3.17 10.63 15.65
CA LEU A 87 3.76 9.42 15.10
C LEU A 87 4.35 9.72 13.71
N PRO A 88 5.63 9.41 13.46
CA PRO A 88 6.22 9.54 12.13
C PRO A 88 5.39 8.78 11.08
N CYS A 89 4.98 9.48 10.03
CA CYS A 89 4.18 8.93 8.94
C CYS A 89 4.78 9.29 7.59
N GLY A 90 4.78 8.34 6.65
CA GLY A 90 5.20 8.53 5.27
C GLY A 90 4.12 8.07 4.28
N TYR A 91 4.13 8.63 3.07
CA TYR A 91 3.26 8.23 1.97
C TYR A 91 4.04 8.20 0.66
N LEU A 92 3.48 7.60 -0.40
CA LEU A 92 4.11 7.49 -1.71
C LEU A 92 3.46 8.45 -2.72
N PRO A 93 4.03 9.66 -2.95
CA PRO A 93 3.34 10.74 -3.67
C PRO A 93 3.25 10.56 -5.18
N LEU A 94 4.35 10.17 -5.83
CA LEU A 94 4.44 10.04 -7.28
C LEU A 94 4.86 8.62 -7.61
N TYR A 95 3.89 7.80 -8.01
CA TYR A 95 4.17 6.46 -8.56
C TYR A 95 3.40 6.27 -9.87
N CYS A 96 4.07 5.63 -10.83
CA CYS A 96 3.47 5.14 -12.07
C CYS A 96 2.65 6.17 -12.88
N ASN A 97 2.98 7.47 -12.82
CA ASN A 97 2.33 8.52 -13.62
C ASN A 97 2.40 8.22 -15.13
N ARG A 98 3.52 7.66 -15.58
CA ARG A 98 3.68 7.16 -16.95
C ARG A 98 2.74 6.01 -17.29
N ALA A 99 2.54 5.06 -16.38
CA ALA A 99 1.63 3.93 -16.62
C ALA A 99 0.18 4.42 -16.81
N VAL A 100 -0.24 5.44 -16.06
CA VAL A 100 -1.55 6.08 -16.26
C VAL A 100 -1.62 6.71 -17.66
N ALA A 101 -0.62 7.50 -18.05
CA ALA A 101 -0.58 8.14 -19.36
C ALA A 101 -0.56 7.13 -20.51
N GLU A 102 0.23 6.06 -20.39
CA GLU A 102 0.34 4.98 -21.37
C GLU A 102 -0.99 4.24 -21.52
N GLN A 103 -1.66 3.90 -20.41
CA GLN A 103 -2.99 3.28 -20.46
C GLN A 103 -4.05 4.20 -21.07
N THR A 104 -4.01 5.50 -20.77
CA THR A 104 -4.92 6.48 -21.39
C THR A 104 -4.70 6.56 -22.90
N MET A 105 -3.44 6.61 -23.35
CA MET A 105 -3.11 6.62 -24.77
C MET A 105 -3.59 5.34 -25.47
N LEU A 106 -3.36 4.18 -24.86
CA LEU A 106 -3.80 2.90 -25.42
C LEU A 106 -5.32 2.84 -25.58
N LEU A 107 -6.07 3.23 -24.55
CA LEU A 107 -7.53 3.32 -24.61
C LEU A 107 -7.98 4.28 -25.71
N TRP A 108 -7.42 5.49 -25.74
CA TRP A 108 -7.77 6.49 -26.74
C TRP A 108 -7.53 5.99 -28.17
N MET A 109 -6.38 5.38 -28.43
CA MET A 109 -6.03 4.84 -29.75
C MET A 109 -6.93 3.66 -30.14
N SER A 110 -7.26 2.77 -29.20
CA SER A 110 -8.18 1.66 -29.47
C SER A 110 -9.58 2.14 -29.89
N LEU A 111 -10.09 3.19 -29.25
CA LEU A 111 -11.38 3.78 -29.58
C LEU A 111 -11.34 4.52 -30.93
N LEU A 112 -10.30 5.32 -31.17
CA LEU A 112 -10.10 6.03 -32.45
C LEU A 112 -10.06 5.06 -33.64
N ARG A 113 -9.44 3.89 -33.43
CA ARG A 113 -9.35 2.84 -34.46
C ARG A 113 -10.56 1.93 -34.53
N LYS A 114 -11.62 2.21 -33.74
CA LYS A 114 -12.84 1.40 -33.67
C LYS A 114 -12.54 -0.06 -33.35
N LEU A 115 -11.49 -0.34 -32.56
CA LEU A 115 -11.03 -1.69 -32.26
C LEU A 115 -12.15 -2.60 -31.73
N PRO A 116 -13.05 -2.15 -30.83
CA PRO A 116 -14.17 -2.99 -30.40
C PRO A 116 -15.07 -3.42 -31.57
N GLN A 117 -15.34 -2.54 -32.54
CA GLN A 117 -16.18 -2.86 -33.69
C GLN A 117 -15.48 -3.85 -34.62
N GLN A 118 -14.16 -3.70 -34.80
CA GLN A 118 -13.37 -4.64 -35.59
C GLN A 118 -13.40 -6.04 -34.99
N LEU A 119 -13.24 -6.19 -33.67
CA LEU A 119 -13.30 -7.50 -32.99
C LEU A 119 -14.67 -8.18 -33.03
N HIS A 120 -15.76 -7.45 -33.28
CA HIS A 120 -17.10 -8.04 -33.43
C HIS A 120 -17.40 -8.45 -34.88
N GLN A 121 -16.71 -7.86 -35.85
CA GLN A 121 -16.97 -8.06 -37.28
C GLN A 121 -15.98 -9.02 -37.95
N PHE A 122 -14.82 -9.26 -37.32
CA PHE A 122 -13.76 -10.18 -37.74
C PHE A 122 -13.44 -11.14 -36.60
#